data_AF-A0A9K3KYH4-F1
#
_entry.id   AF-A0A9K3KYH4-F1
#
_cell.length_a   1.000
_cell.length_b   1.000
_cell.length_c   1.000
_cell.angle_alpha   90.00
_cell.angle_beta   90.00
_cell.angle_gamma   90.00
#
_symmetry.space_group_name_H-M   'P 1'
#
loop_
_entity.id
_entity.type
_entity.pdbx_description
1 polymer ?
#
loop_
_entity_poly.entity_id
_entity_poly.type
_entity_poly.pdbx_seq_one_letter_code
_entity_poly.pdbx_strand_id
1 'polypeptide(L)'
;MRHLSAFIVILGFNPVRAFTALTGIRHRPIFPPSSSLTRPYQIGQHEHAQELSDQRTLEAIQRSVSLLSTQLMEFRENTTTTFTRPITWNRHVVSKALPLILQPTVQGNDSLQYLKLFLESNREWVGKMILDHGAVMFRGFSLGSAQDVEDALLSFNPNLSNEYHGTSPRNVQGGSKFVFSAAEVPSHYPIAQHIEMSFLPSPPKQLYFSALKAPNSTGGETALADFRKVYQDLPQKLRQKLATKKLLYRRTHRKIGEVNTHDVAAMLSWPDLFGTNDKEEVEARSHQLSMPVRWEGSNNDTFVSEFSSEPFQLHPITEEPVFFNHANVFHWTSFPAELFAAFRRTKDIRFLGHALRVGVKSLWKYGIRRQKMALHVSYGDGSPISVWEMHQMRKAIHKNMVYNRWQQGDLLLIDNFSTSHGRQPTYDSGRQVVVAWSDSMSKSMP
;
A
#
# COMPACT_ATOMS: atom_id res chain seq x y z
N MET A 1 24.95 -1.56 -27.42
CA MET A 1 25.27 -2.03 -26.05
C MET A 1 24.38 -1.41 -24.95
N ARG A 2 24.31 -0.08 -24.78
CA ARG A 2 23.53 0.57 -23.68
C ARG A 2 22.04 0.17 -23.60
N HIS A 3 21.37 -0.03 -24.74
CA HIS A 3 19.94 -0.42 -24.78
C HIS A 3 19.69 -1.89 -24.41
N LEU A 4 20.61 -2.80 -24.75
CA LEU A 4 20.51 -4.20 -24.35
C LEU A 4 20.70 -4.35 -22.83
N SER A 5 21.64 -3.60 -22.26
CA SER A 5 21.85 -3.52 -20.81
C SER A 5 20.60 -2.99 -20.08
N ALA A 6 19.87 -2.03 -20.66
CA ALA A 6 18.62 -1.55 -20.07
C ALA A 6 17.55 -2.64 -20.01
N PHE A 7 17.38 -3.43 -21.07
CA PHE A 7 16.39 -4.51 -21.09
C PHE A 7 16.71 -5.63 -20.08
N ILE A 8 17.99 -6.00 -19.95
CA ILE A 8 18.47 -6.97 -18.96
C ILE A 8 18.15 -6.49 -17.52
N VAL A 9 18.36 -5.20 -17.24
CA VAL A 9 18.07 -4.60 -15.92
C VAL A 9 16.56 -4.53 -15.65
N ILE A 10 15.73 -4.22 -16.66
CA ILE A 10 14.26 -4.21 -16.54
C ILE A 10 13.75 -5.59 -16.11
N LEU A 11 14.33 -6.65 -16.68
CA LEU A 11 14.05 -8.04 -16.30
C LEU A 11 14.76 -8.45 -15.00
N GLY A 12 15.21 -7.50 -14.19
CA GLY A 12 15.75 -7.75 -12.86
C GLY A 12 17.11 -8.46 -12.82
N PHE A 13 17.82 -8.54 -13.95
CA PHE A 13 19.16 -9.13 -13.99
C PHE A 13 20.22 -8.05 -13.75
N ASN A 14 21.23 -8.39 -12.95
CA ASN A 14 22.41 -7.54 -12.80
C ASN A 14 23.22 -7.59 -14.10
N PRO A 15 23.45 -6.45 -14.79
CA PRO A 15 24.10 -6.43 -16.09
C PRO A 15 25.56 -6.90 -16.01
N VAL A 16 26.22 -6.69 -14.88
CA VAL A 16 27.59 -7.20 -14.63
C VAL A 16 27.58 -8.71 -14.57
N ARG A 17 26.65 -9.34 -13.80
CA ARG A 17 26.54 -10.80 -13.71
C ARG A 17 26.03 -11.46 -15.00
N ALA A 18 25.11 -10.82 -15.71
CA ALA A 18 24.64 -11.29 -17.02
C ALA A 18 25.78 -11.24 -18.05
N PHE A 19 26.62 -10.20 -18.00
CA PHE A 19 27.84 -10.12 -18.79
C PHE A 19 28.84 -11.19 -18.40
N THR A 20 29.09 -11.44 -17.10
CA THR A 20 29.98 -12.54 -16.65
C THR A 20 29.48 -13.93 -17.07
N ALA A 21 28.15 -14.13 -17.11
CA ALA A 21 27.55 -15.36 -17.61
C ALA A 21 27.72 -15.52 -19.14
N LEU A 22 27.75 -14.41 -19.88
CA LEU A 22 28.00 -14.37 -21.33
C LEU A 22 29.50 -14.44 -21.68
N THR A 23 30.40 -14.01 -20.80
CA THR A 23 31.86 -13.98 -21.03
C THR A 23 32.64 -15.14 -20.39
N GLY A 24 31.98 -16.01 -19.62
CA GLY A 24 32.56 -17.28 -19.15
C GLY A 24 33.64 -17.19 -18.07
N ILE A 25 33.96 -16.00 -17.54
CA ILE A 25 35.05 -15.83 -16.57
C ILE A 25 34.53 -16.11 -15.13
N ARG A 26 34.80 -17.31 -14.61
CA ARG A 26 34.53 -17.67 -13.20
C ARG A 26 35.82 -17.53 -12.36
N HIS A 27 35.82 -16.60 -11.40
CA HIS A 27 36.75 -16.67 -10.25
C HIS A 27 36.19 -17.61 -9.19
N ARG A 28 36.95 -18.66 -8.85
CA ARG A 28 36.67 -19.54 -7.70
C ARG A 28 37.32 -18.97 -6.43
N PRO A 29 36.64 -18.89 -5.29
CA PRO A 29 37.28 -18.82 -3.99
C PRO A 29 37.53 -20.23 -3.42
N ILE A 30 38.73 -20.41 -2.86
CA ILE A 30 39.22 -21.61 -2.17
C ILE A 30 38.88 -21.47 -0.68
N PHE A 31 38.30 -22.51 -0.07
CA PHE A 31 38.25 -22.70 1.39
C PHE A 31 39.03 -23.97 1.75
N PRO A 32 39.75 -24.02 2.87
CA PRO A 32 40.21 -25.27 3.47
C PRO A 32 39.35 -25.70 4.69
N PRO A 33 39.37 -26.99 5.09
CA PRO A 33 38.56 -27.55 6.18
C PRO A 33 39.38 -27.98 7.42
N SER A 34 38.72 -28.11 8.58
CA SER A 34 39.13 -28.96 9.73
C SER A 34 37.99 -29.01 10.77
N SER A 35 37.34 -30.16 11.01
CA SER A 35 37.51 -31.12 12.15
C SER A 35 37.26 -30.50 13.54
N SER A 36 36.55 -31.06 14.54
CA SER A 36 36.26 -32.45 14.96
C SER A 36 35.32 -32.45 16.19
N LEU A 37 34.56 -33.57 16.41
CA LEU A 37 34.24 -34.32 17.67
C LEU A 37 33.96 -33.51 18.98
N THR A 38 32.90 -33.72 19.79
CA THR A 38 32.43 -34.94 20.53
C THR A 38 31.05 -34.71 21.21
N ARG A 39 30.30 -35.81 21.47
CA ARG A 39 29.04 -35.96 22.27
C ARG A 39 29.32 -36.17 23.79
N PRO A 40 28.38 -36.61 24.67
CA PRO A 40 27.02 -36.15 25.08
C PRO A 40 26.83 -36.12 26.64
N TYR A 41 25.65 -35.72 27.17
CA TYR A 41 25.17 -36.26 28.47
C TYR A 41 23.63 -36.20 28.65
N GLN A 42 23.09 -37.19 29.38
CA GLN A 42 21.68 -37.64 29.56
C GLN A 42 20.93 -36.99 30.75
N ILE A 43 19.59 -36.77 30.65
CA ILE A 43 18.40 -37.44 31.27
C ILE A 43 18.21 -37.33 32.81
N GLY A 44 16.98 -36.95 33.23
CA GLY A 44 16.40 -37.25 34.55
C GLY A 44 14.96 -36.71 34.73
N GLN A 45 14.02 -37.58 35.13
CA GLN A 45 12.57 -37.41 35.35
C GLN A 45 12.18 -37.21 36.84
N HIS A 46 10.92 -36.84 37.11
CA HIS A 46 9.96 -37.21 38.20
C HIS A 46 9.14 -35.97 38.66
N GLU A 47 7.79 -35.85 38.71
CA GLU A 47 6.59 -36.63 39.14
C GLU A 47 6.13 -36.48 40.63
N HIS A 48 4.78 -36.44 40.82
CA HIS A 48 3.91 -36.37 42.03
C HIS A 48 3.50 -34.97 42.57
N ALA A 49 2.26 -34.57 42.91
CA ALA A 49 0.88 -35.09 43.11
C ALA A 49 0.35 -34.90 44.57
N GLN A 50 -0.95 -34.57 44.70
CA GLN A 50 -1.86 -34.54 45.89
C GLN A 50 -1.79 -33.30 46.82
N GLU A 51 -2.86 -32.75 47.45
CA GLU A 51 -4.31 -33.07 47.62
C GLU A 51 -4.98 -31.81 48.26
N LEU A 52 -6.13 -31.31 47.78
CA LEU A 52 -7.49 -31.50 48.34
C LEU A 52 -7.70 -31.07 49.81
N SER A 53 -8.14 -29.82 50.04
CA SER A 53 -8.89 -29.48 51.28
C SER A 53 -9.88 -28.29 51.24
N ASP A 54 -10.04 -27.53 50.15
CA ASP A 54 -10.86 -26.28 50.20
C ASP A 54 -12.23 -26.32 49.49
N GLN A 55 -12.64 -27.45 48.92
CA GLN A 55 -13.85 -27.54 48.10
C GLN A 55 -15.18 -27.48 48.90
N ARG A 56 -15.20 -27.80 50.20
CA ARG A 56 -16.45 -27.79 50.99
C ARG A 56 -16.82 -26.41 51.56
N THR A 57 -15.86 -25.47 51.62
CA THR A 57 -16.06 -24.14 52.19
C THR A 57 -16.59 -23.15 51.14
N LEU A 58 -16.30 -23.39 49.85
CA LEU A 58 -16.73 -22.55 48.73
C LEU A 58 -18.18 -22.81 48.27
N GLU A 59 -18.66 -24.05 48.35
CA GLU A 59 -20.02 -24.43 47.95
C GLU A 59 -21.12 -23.85 48.86
N ALA A 60 -20.79 -23.55 50.12
CA ALA A 60 -21.71 -22.94 51.08
C ALA A 60 -21.92 -21.43 50.85
N ILE A 61 -20.90 -20.73 50.33
CA ILE A 61 -20.96 -19.29 50.01
C ILE A 61 -21.72 -19.08 48.68
N GLN A 62 -21.57 -20.01 47.73
CA GLN A 62 -22.24 -19.95 46.42
C GLN A 62 -23.77 -20.11 46.47
N ARG A 63 -24.31 -20.80 47.48
CA ARG A 63 -25.78 -20.95 47.64
C ARG A 63 -26.47 -19.72 48.23
N SER A 64 -25.79 -18.95 49.08
CA SER A 64 -26.38 -17.75 49.71
C SER A 64 -26.36 -16.52 48.80
N VAL A 65 -25.44 -16.45 47.83
CA VAL A 65 -25.34 -15.34 46.86
C VAL A 65 -26.29 -15.51 45.68
N SER A 66 -26.69 -16.75 45.32
CA SER A 66 -27.59 -17.01 44.18
C SER A 66 -29.09 -16.81 44.48
N LEU A 67 -29.47 -16.57 45.74
CA LEU A 67 -30.87 -16.43 46.17
C LEU A 67 -31.31 -14.96 46.33
N LEU A 68 -30.39 -13.99 46.28
CA LEU A 68 -30.66 -12.55 46.44
C LEU A 68 -30.61 -11.74 45.13
N SER A 69 -30.16 -12.33 44.01
CA SER A 69 -29.95 -11.59 42.76
C SER A 69 -31.03 -11.82 41.68
N THR A 70 -31.98 -12.72 41.88
CA THR A 70 -32.90 -13.17 40.80
C THR A 70 -34.29 -12.54 40.86
N GLN A 71 -34.54 -11.59 41.76
CA GLN A 71 -35.82 -10.89 41.84
C GLN A 71 -35.59 -9.41 42.16
N LEU A 72 -35.36 -8.57 41.14
CA LEU A 72 -35.74 -7.16 41.10
C LEU A 72 -35.45 -6.55 39.70
N MET A 73 -36.52 -6.54 38.90
CA MET A 73 -36.94 -5.51 37.94
C MET A 73 -36.22 -5.25 36.59
N GLU A 74 -37.05 -5.33 35.56
CA GLU A 74 -36.93 -4.82 34.20
C GLU A 74 -36.93 -3.27 34.10
N PHE A 75 -36.36 -2.79 32.99
CA PHE A 75 -36.63 -1.52 32.27
C PHE A 75 -36.07 -0.19 32.81
N ARG A 76 -34.88 0.22 32.30
CA ARG A 76 -34.64 1.43 31.46
C ARG A 76 -33.14 1.73 31.24
N GLU A 77 -32.84 2.07 29.98
CA GLU A 77 -31.79 2.95 29.39
C GLU A 77 -30.37 3.09 30.00
N ASN A 78 -29.41 3.05 29.06
CA ASN A 78 -28.07 3.64 29.13
C ASN A 78 -27.13 3.18 30.24
N THR A 79 -26.35 2.13 29.97
CA THR A 79 -24.94 2.10 30.37
C THR A 79 -24.11 1.37 29.31
N THR A 80 -23.25 2.14 28.66
CA THR A 80 -22.12 1.70 27.86
C THR A 80 -21.41 0.53 28.55
N THR A 81 -21.55 -0.68 28.01
CA THR A 81 -20.79 -1.82 28.49
C THR A 81 -19.34 -1.61 28.10
N THR A 82 -18.52 -1.19 29.07
CA THR A 82 -17.08 -1.07 28.92
C THR A 82 -16.50 -2.47 28.74
N PHE A 83 -16.18 -2.87 27.51
CA PHE A 83 -15.47 -4.12 27.26
C PHE A 83 -14.01 -3.99 27.64
N THR A 84 -13.69 -4.44 28.85
CA THR A 84 -12.32 -4.63 29.33
C THR A 84 -11.85 -6.04 28.94
N ARG A 85 -11.00 -6.12 27.88
CA ARG A 85 -9.92 -7.10 27.53
C ARG A 85 -10.09 -8.61 27.87
N PRO A 86 -9.63 -9.58 27.04
CA PRO A 86 -8.28 -9.58 26.46
C PRO A 86 -8.20 -10.16 25.03
N ILE A 87 -7.63 -9.38 24.09
CA ILE A 87 -7.01 -9.97 22.90
C ILE A 87 -5.84 -10.81 23.43
N THR A 88 -5.89 -12.13 23.28
CA THR A 88 -4.72 -13.00 23.49
C THR A 88 -3.67 -12.63 22.46
N TRP A 89 -2.86 -11.62 22.79
CA TRP A 89 -1.61 -11.33 22.11
C TRP A 89 -0.70 -12.54 22.31
N ASN A 90 -0.50 -13.33 21.25
CA ASN A 90 0.62 -14.24 21.22
C ASN A 90 1.90 -13.40 21.34
N ARG A 91 2.49 -13.42 22.54
CA ARG A 91 3.67 -12.62 22.94
C ARG A 91 4.98 -13.08 22.28
N HIS A 92 4.89 -13.80 21.16
CA HIS A 92 6.02 -14.25 20.36
C HIS A 92 5.87 -13.77 18.92
N VAL A 93 5.92 -12.45 18.72
CA VAL A 93 6.10 -11.87 17.39
C VAL A 93 7.44 -11.13 17.38
N VAL A 94 8.44 -11.80 16.81
CA VAL A 94 9.84 -11.36 16.70
C VAL A 94 10.02 -10.25 15.62
N SER A 95 8.93 -9.74 15.03
CA SER A 95 8.92 -8.53 14.18
C SER A 95 7.50 -7.98 14.02
N LYS A 96 7.24 -6.67 14.22
CA LYS A 96 5.92 -6.05 13.97
C LYS A 96 5.41 -6.42 12.55
N ALA A 97 4.32 -7.19 12.48
CA ALA A 97 3.74 -7.64 11.21
C ALA A 97 3.05 -6.48 10.48
N LEU A 98 3.13 -6.46 9.13
CA LEU A 98 2.41 -5.53 8.26
C LEU A 98 1.47 -6.34 7.35
N PRO A 99 0.15 -6.06 7.33
CA PRO A 99 -0.60 -5.33 8.36
C PRO A 99 -0.72 -6.16 9.65
N LEU A 100 -1.16 -5.51 10.73
CA LEU A 100 -1.77 -6.23 11.85
C LEU A 100 -3.14 -6.75 11.41
N ILE A 101 -3.39 -8.05 11.50
CA ILE A 101 -4.69 -8.64 11.15
C ILE A 101 -5.51 -8.84 12.43
N LEU A 102 -6.71 -8.27 12.48
CA LEU A 102 -7.69 -8.40 13.54
C LEU A 102 -8.91 -9.15 13.02
N GLN A 103 -9.36 -10.15 13.78
CA GLN A 103 -10.50 -10.99 13.42
C GLN A 103 -11.33 -11.32 14.65
N PRO A 104 -12.66 -11.51 14.54
CA PRO A 104 -13.48 -11.94 15.65
C PRO A 104 -13.12 -13.38 16.05
N THR A 105 -13.02 -13.64 17.36
CA THR A 105 -12.72 -14.98 17.90
C THR A 105 -13.97 -15.73 18.36
N VAL A 106 -15.08 -15.02 18.54
CA VAL A 106 -16.35 -15.57 18.99
C VAL A 106 -17.32 -15.55 17.80
N GLN A 107 -17.97 -16.69 17.55
CA GLN A 107 -18.98 -16.82 16.52
C GLN A 107 -20.13 -15.83 16.78
N GLY A 108 -20.56 -15.09 15.75
CA GLY A 108 -21.59 -14.05 15.84
C GLY A 108 -21.06 -12.63 16.11
N ASN A 109 -19.77 -12.46 16.42
CA ASN A 109 -19.13 -11.14 16.53
C ASN A 109 -18.55 -10.63 15.19
N ASP A 110 -19.12 -11.07 14.08
CA ASP A 110 -18.73 -10.70 12.71
C ASP A 110 -19.66 -9.64 12.09
N SER A 111 -20.72 -9.21 12.80
CA SER A 111 -21.67 -8.23 12.27
C SER A 111 -21.06 -6.83 12.07
N LEU A 112 -21.62 -6.07 11.12
CA LEU A 112 -21.31 -4.64 10.93
C LEU A 112 -21.50 -3.85 12.23
N GLN A 113 -22.58 -4.11 12.97
CA GLN A 113 -22.87 -3.41 14.22
C GLN A 113 -21.77 -3.63 15.27
N TYR A 114 -21.27 -4.87 15.38
CA TYR A 114 -20.15 -5.17 16.26
C TYR A 114 -18.87 -4.43 15.83
N LEU A 115 -18.54 -4.45 14.54
CA LEU A 115 -17.36 -3.74 14.02
C LEU A 115 -17.44 -2.24 14.29
N LYS A 116 -18.60 -1.61 14.07
CA LYS A 116 -18.84 -0.18 14.35
C LYS A 116 -18.60 0.14 15.83
N LEU A 117 -19.21 -0.62 16.74
CA LEU A 117 -19.03 -0.45 18.19
C LEU A 117 -17.58 -0.68 18.62
N PHE A 118 -16.90 -1.67 18.04
CA PHE A 118 -15.49 -1.94 18.31
C PHE A 118 -14.61 -0.76 17.87
N LEU A 119 -14.78 -0.28 16.65
CA LEU A 119 -14.00 0.82 16.09
C LEU A 119 -14.23 2.13 16.86
N GLU A 120 -15.45 2.41 17.24
CA GLU A 120 -15.81 3.58 18.06
C GLU A 120 -15.19 3.49 19.45
N SER A 121 -15.33 2.34 20.13
CA SER A 121 -14.84 2.15 21.51
C SER A 121 -13.31 2.03 21.61
N ASN A 122 -12.64 1.66 20.51
CA ASN A 122 -11.20 1.40 20.49
C ASN A 122 -10.43 2.31 19.52
N ARG A 123 -11.01 3.47 19.15
CA ARG A 123 -10.44 4.39 18.14
C ARG A 123 -8.97 4.72 18.39
N GLU A 124 -8.62 5.11 19.60
CA GLU A 124 -7.23 5.46 19.97
C GLU A 124 -6.29 4.26 19.85
N TRP A 125 -6.73 3.09 20.31
CA TRP A 125 -5.93 1.87 20.22
C TRP A 125 -5.73 1.44 18.77
N VAL A 126 -6.78 1.46 17.95
CA VAL A 126 -6.69 1.17 16.50
C VAL A 126 -5.77 2.17 15.81
N GLY A 127 -5.89 3.47 16.13
CA GLY A 127 -4.99 4.51 15.64
C GLY A 127 -3.53 4.24 15.99
N LYS A 128 -3.25 3.83 17.23
CA LYS A 128 -1.91 3.41 17.65
C LYS A 128 -1.42 2.18 16.87
N MET A 129 -2.28 1.19 16.63
CA MET A 129 -1.91 0.00 15.85
C MET A 129 -1.62 0.35 14.39
N ILE A 130 -2.35 1.27 13.79
CA ILE A 130 -2.08 1.80 12.44
C ILE A 130 -0.69 2.44 12.40
N LEU A 131 -0.34 3.30 13.37
CA LEU A 131 0.99 3.92 13.45
C LEU A 131 2.11 2.89 13.69
N ASP A 132 1.90 1.95 14.62
CA ASP A 132 2.91 0.95 14.99
C ASP A 132 3.21 -0.03 13.86
N HIS A 133 2.17 -0.47 13.16
CA HIS A 133 2.26 -1.54 12.15
C HIS A 133 2.28 -1.01 10.72
N GLY A 134 1.96 0.27 10.50
CA GLY A 134 1.76 0.89 9.19
C GLY A 134 0.38 0.61 8.56
N ALA A 135 -0.26 -0.51 8.93
CA ALA A 135 -1.61 -0.82 8.52
C ALA A 135 -2.29 -1.84 9.46
N VAL A 136 -3.62 -1.79 9.51
CA VAL A 136 -4.47 -2.74 10.22
C VAL A 136 -5.52 -3.30 9.26
N MET A 137 -5.69 -4.61 9.24
CA MET A 137 -6.71 -5.31 8.46
C MET A 137 -7.73 -5.96 9.40
N PHE A 138 -9.00 -5.60 9.25
CA PHE A 138 -10.13 -6.27 9.87
C PHE A 138 -10.63 -7.35 8.93
N ARG A 139 -10.65 -8.60 9.39
CA ARG A 139 -10.99 -9.78 8.59
C ARG A 139 -12.07 -10.60 9.28
N GLY A 140 -12.95 -11.20 8.47
CA GLY A 140 -14.03 -12.04 8.97
C GLY A 140 -15.21 -11.23 9.50
N PHE A 141 -15.41 -10.01 8.98
CA PHE A 141 -16.59 -9.18 9.26
C PHE A 141 -17.51 -9.15 8.04
N SER A 142 -18.81 -9.02 8.28
CA SER A 142 -19.86 -8.98 7.27
C SER A 142 -20.01 -7.56 6.71
N LEU A 143 -19.13 -7.18 5.78
CA LEU A 143 -19.26 -5.96 4.97
C LEU A 143 -19.63 -6.34 3.53
N GLY A 144 -20.89 -6.14 3.15
CA GLY A 144 -21.45 -6.56 1.86
C GLY A 144 -21.62 -5.43 0.86
N SER A 145 -21.65 -4.18 1.32
CA SER A 145 -21.92 -3.01 0.48
C SER A 145 -20.94 -1.86 0.71
N ALA A 146 -20.90 -0.90 -0.21
CA ALA A 146 -20.14 0.34 -0.02
C ALA A 146 -20.67 1.17 1.16
N GLN A 147 -21.97 1.11 1.44
CA GLN A 147 -22.57 1.76 2.61
C GLN A 147 -22.07 1.13 3.92
N ASP A 148 -21.98 -0.21 4.00
CA ASP A 148 -21.48 -0.90 5.20
C ASP A 148 -20.03 -0.47 5.51
N VAL A 149 -19.22 -0.33 4.45
CA VAL A 149 -17.84 0.16 4.55
C VAL A 149 -17.80 1.60 5.05
N GLU A 150 -18.61 2.48 4.48
CA GLU A 150 -18.72 3.88 4.92
C GLU A 150 -19.13 3.98 6.39
N ASP A 151 -20.17 3.25 6.79
CA ASP A 151 -20.68 3.20 8.15
C ASP A 151 -19.62 2.75 9.16
N ALA A 152 -18.86 1.69 8.85
CA ALA A 152 -17.76 1.21 9.68
C ALA A 152 -16.64 2.26 9.79
N LEU A 153 -16.29 2.88 8.66
CA LEU A 153 -15.24 3.90 8.62
C LEU A 153 -15.63 5.17 9.38
N LEU A 154 -16.88 5.63 9.29
CA LEU A 154 -17.35 6.80 10.02
C LEU A 154 -17.38 6.59 11.55
N SER A 155 -17.62 5.35 12.02
CA SER A 155 -17.44 5.00 13.44
C SER A 155 -15.99 5.15 13.90
N PHE A 156 -15.02 4.85 13.02
CA PHE A 156 -13.59 5.01 13.30
C PHE A 156 -13.09 6.45 13.12
N ASN A 157 -13.33 7.06 11.98
CA ASN A 157 -12.85 8.39 11.60
C ASN A 157 -14.00 9.19 10.98
N PRO A 158 -14.58 10.18 11.70
CA PRO A 158 -15.69 10.98 11.20
C PRO A 158 -15.27 11.98 10.09
N ASN A 159 -13.97 12.18 9.88
CA ASN A 159 -13.43 13.15 8.92
C ASN A 159 -13.00 12.45 7.62
N LEU A 160 -13.90 11.69 7.00
CA LEU A 160 -13.68 11.19 5.64
C LEU A 160 -13.78 12.35 4.64
N SER A 161 -13.00 12.27 3.55
CA SER A 161 -12.99 13.30 2.52
C SER A 161 -13.53 12.78 1.20
N ASN A 162 -14.21 13.65 0.45
CA ASN A 162 -14.62 13.44 -0.94
C ASN A 162 -13.78 14.29 -1.92
N GLU A 163 -12.84 15.09 -1.42
CA GLU A 163 -11.90 15.84 -2.25
C GLU A 163 -10.79 14.91 -2.74
N TYR A 164 -10.57 14.89 -4.05
CA TYR A 164 -9.56 14.04 -4.68
C TYR A 164 -8.79 14.80 -5.75
N HIS A 165 -7.48 14.95 -5.53
CA HIS A 165 -6.56 15.62 -6.45
C HIS A 165 -5.52 14.64 -7.06
N GLY A 166 -5.88 13.35 -7.15
CA GLY A 166 -5.05 12.30 -7.73
C GLY A 166 -5.04 12.29 -9.26
N THR A 167 -4.57 11.17 -9.85
CA THR A 167 -4.30 11.07 -11.30
C THR A 167 -5.31 10.23 -12.09
N SER A 168 -6.30 9.64 -11.42
CA SER A 168 -7.22 8.66 -12.01
C SER A 168 -8.64 8.89 -11.51
N PRO A 169 -9.69 8.62 -12.30
CA PRO A 169 -11.06 8.91 -11.93
C PRO A 169 -11.48 8.05 -10.72
N ARG A 170 -12.47 8.56 -9.98
CA ARG A 170 -13.06 7.91 -8.82
C ARG A 170 -14.58 8.05 -8.93
N ASN A 171 -15.28 6.93 -9.01
CA ASN A 171 -16.73 6.91 -9.08
C ASN A 171 -17.28 6.54 -7.71
N VAL A 172 -18.12 7.40 -7.13
CA VAL A 172 -18.82 7.12 -5.87
C VAL A 172 -19.61 5.81 -6.02
N GLN A 173 -19.53 4.95 -5.01
CA GLN A 173 -20.18 3.64 -5.03
C GLN A 173 -21.56 3.72 -4.35
N GLY A 174 -22.50 2.91 -4.82
CA GLY A 174 -23.93 3.01 -4.47
C GLY A 174 -24.21 3.11 -2.97
N GLY A 175 -25.00 4.12 -2.59
CA GLY A 175 -25.38 4.43 -1.20
C GLY A 175 -24.42 5.38 -0.49
N SER A 176 -23.11 5.26 -0.75
CA SER A 176 -22.07 5.99 -0.03
C SER A 176 -21.85 7.42 -0.52
N LYS A 177 -21.18 8.23 0.31
CA LYS A 177 -20.67 9.57 0.00
C LYS A 177 -19.15 9.64 -0.11
N PHE A 178 -18.45 8.72 0.57
CA PHE A 178 -17.00 8.74 0.76
C PHE A 178 -16.30 7.46 0.26
N VAL A 179 -17.07 6.51 -0.29
CA VAL A 179 -16.53 5.25 -0.82
C VAL A 179 -16.57 5.26 -2.34
N PHE A 180 -15.41 5.04 -2.96
CA PHE A 180 -15.18 5.19 -4.38
C PHE A 180 -14.67 3.90 -5.03
N SER A 181 -14.77 3.80 -6.36
CA SER A 181 -14.10 2.76 -7.13
C SER A 181 -12.58 2.86 -6.97
N ALA A 182 -11.89 1.72 -6.84
CA ALA A 182 -10.44 1.68 -6.95
C ALA A 182 -9.98 2.01 -8.39
N ALA A 183 -8.72 2.43 -8.54
CA ALA A 183 -8.18 2.95 -9.81
C ALA A 183 -8.44 2.07 -11.05
N GLU A 184 -8.93 2.71 -12.10
CA GLU A 184 -9.34 2.12 -13.39
C GLU A 184 -8.14 1.86 -14.32
N VAL A 185 -7.23 0.99 -13.87
CA VAL A 185 -6.21 0.36 -14.72
C VAL A 185 -6.67 -1.08 -14.98
N PRO A 186 -6.59 -1.63 -16.22
CA PRO A 186 -7.01 -3.00 -16.48
C PRO A 186 -6.38 -4.00 -15.49
N SER A 187 -7.15 -4.99 -15.04
CA SER A 187 -6.76 -5.88 -13.94
C SER A 187 -5.42 -6.60 -14.17
N HIS A 188 -5.11 -6.92 -15.43
CA HIS A 188 -3.90 -7.61 -15.85
C HIS A 188 -2.65 -6.71 -15.90
N TYR A 189 -2.79 -5.39 -15.70
CA TYR A 189 -1.68 -4.48 -15.43
C TYR A 189 -1.50 -4.27 -13.92
N PRO A 190 -0.25 -4.19 -13.44
CA PRO A 190 0.03 -3.84 -12.06
C PRO A 190 -0.14 -2.34 -11.82
N ILE A 191 -0.45 -1.97 -10.59
CA ILE A 191 -0.22 -0.61 -10.07
C ILE A 191 0.98 -0.70 -9.15
N ALA A 192 2.06 0.01 -9.50
CA ALA A 192 3.30 0.00 -8.73
C ALA A 192 3.10 0.60 -7.32
N GLN A 193 3.95 0.19 -6.37
CA GLN A 193 3.89 0.69 -4.99
C GLN A 193 4.07 2.21 -4.93
N HIS A 194 3.19 2.90 -4.20
CA HIS A 194 3.24 4.34 -4.00
C HIS A 194 2.53 4.73 -2.70
N ILE A 195 2.78 5.95 -2.26
CA ILE A 195 2.01 6.65 -1.24
C ILE A 195 0.93 7.47 -1.96
N GLU A 196 -0.33 7.40 -1.55
CA GLU A 196 -1.42 8.07 -2.28
C GLU A 196 -1.21 9.58 -2.27
N MET A 197 -1.30 10.19 -3.46
CA MET A 197 -1.16 11.63 -3.64
C MET A 197 0.14 12.22 -3.05
N SER A 198 1.22 11.42 -3.01
CA SER A 198 2.48 11.83 -2.38
C SER A 198 3.18 13.04 -3.02
N PHE A 199 2.68 13.56 -4.13
CA PHE A 199 3.15 14.80 -4.74
C PHE A 199 2.45 16.05 -4.20
N LEU A 200 1.32 15.94 -3.51
CA LEU A 200 0.58 17.08 -2.95
C LEU A 200 1.25 17.63 -1.69
N PRO A 201 1.11 18.92 -1.35
CA PRO A 201 1.55 19.47 -0.07
C PRO A 201 0.87 18.79 1.14
N SER A 202 -0.42 18.47 0.99
CA SER A 202 -1.25 17.85 2.02
C SER A 202 -1.96 16.60 1.47
N PRO A 203 -1.32 15.41 1.51
CA PRO A 203 -1.98 14.14 1.16
C PRO A 203 -2.93 13.68 2.28
N PRO A 204 -3.84 12.73 2.00
CA PRO A 204 -4.65 12.09 3.03
C PRO A 204 -3.79 11.47 4.12
N LYS A 205 -4.22 11.54 5.38
CA LYS A 205 -3.54 10.88 6.51
C LYS A 205 -3.62 9.36 6.39
N GLN A 206 -4.80 8.87 6.02
CA GLN A 206 -5.11 7.45 5.99
C GLN A 206 -5.86 7.08 4.71
N LEU A 207 -5.63 5.84 4.28
CA LEU A 207 -6.39 5.21 3.20
C LEU A 207 -7.12 3.99 3.72
N TYR A 208 -8.25 3.73 3.11
CA TYR A 208 -9.11 2.62 3.44
C TYR A 208 -9.43 1.82 2.20
N PHE A 209 -9.23 0.51 2.24
CA PHE A 209 -9.65 -0.38 1.17
C PHE A 209 -10.58 -1.45 1.73
N SER A 210 -11.62 -1.81 0.98
CA SER A 210 -12.46 -2.95 1.31
C SER A 210 -12.76 -3.80 0.09
N ALA A 211 -12.78 -5.12 0.27
CA ALA A 211 -13.14 -6.06 -0.77
C ALA A 211 -14.61 -6.47 -0.64
N LEU A 212 -15.48 -5.81 -1.42
CA LEU A 212 -16.88 -6.25 -1.60
C LEU A 212 -16.93 -7.60 -2.33
N LYS A 213 -15.95 -7.86 -3.20
CA LYS A 213 -15.75 -9.16 -3.82
C LYS A 213 -14.26 -9.44 -4.01
N ALA A 214 -13.79 -10.56 -3.45
CA ALA A 214 -12.42 -11.01 -3.60
C ALA A 214 -12.17 -11.70 -4.95
N PRO A 215 -10.93 -11.69 -5.47
CA PRO A 215 -10.57 -12.50 -6.64
C PRO A 215 -10.55 -14.00 -6.28
N ASN A 216 -11.05 -14.81 -7.21
CA ASN A 216 -11.06 -16.27 -7.12
C ASN A 216 -9.66 -16.87 -7.41
N SER A 217 -8.82 -16.15 -8.14
CA SER A 217 -7.44 -16.56 -8.46
C SER A 217 -6.38 -15.78 -7.67
N THR A 218 -5.12 -16.23 -7.77
CA THR A 218 -3.94 -15.50 -7.28
C THR A 218 -3.76 -14.18 -8.04
N GLY A 219 -3.29 -13.13 -7.36
CA GLY A 219 -3.19 -11.79 -7.95
C GLY A 219 -4.33 -10.88 -7.50
N GLY A 220 -4.31 -9.62 -7.95
CA GLY A 220 -5.32 -8.63 -7.58
C GLY A 220 -5.25 -8.16 -6.13
N GLU A 221 -4.29 -8.65 -5.35
CA GLU A 221 -4.04 -8.18 -3.99
C GLU A 221 -3.67 -6.70 -3.99
N THR A 222 -4.08 -5.97 -2.95
CA THR A 222 -3.48 -4.68 -2.61
C THR A 222 -2.25 -5.00 -1.78
N ALA A 223 -1.09 -5.13 -2.45
CA ALA A 223 0.16 -5.38 -1.77
C ALA A 223 0.61 -4.12 -1.05
N LEU A 224 1.18 -4.28 0.14
CA LEU A 224 1.70 -3.18 0.96
C LEU A 224 3.22 -3.24 1.01
N ALA A 225 3.88 -2.12 1.27
CA ALA A 225 5.29 -2.10 1.68
C ALA A 225 5.56 -1.02 2.72
N ASP A 226 6.43 -1.34 3.69
CA ASP A 226 6.88 -0.37 4.70
C ASP A 226 7.94 0.56 4.09
N PHE A 227 7.53 1.78 3.73
CA PHE A 227 8.42 2.74 3.07
C PHE A 227 9.46 3.38 4.01
N ARG A 228 9.35 3.16 5.32
CA ARG A 228 10.46 3.43 6.27
C ARG A 228 11.60 2.44 6.06
N LYS A 229 11.28 1.15 5.94
CA LYS A 229 12.28 0.11 5.63
C LYS A 229 12.85 0.26 4.23
N VAL A 230 12.04 0.67 3.24
CA VAL A 230 12.54 1.01 1.90
C VAL A 230 13.58 2.12 1.96
N TYR A 231 13.34 3.20 2.73
CA TYR A 231 14.34 4.25 2.95
C TYR A 231 15.66 3.69 3.50
N GLN A 232 15.58 2.81 4.49
CA GLN A 232 16.76 2.18 5.12
C GLN A 232 17.52 1.28 4.15
N ASP A 233 16.81 0.50 3.34
CA ASP A 233 17.35 -0.49 2.41
C ASP A 233 17.86 0.08 1.08
N LEU A 234 17.55 1.34 0.76
CA LEU A 234 18.11 2.01 -0.41
C LEU A 234 19.64 2.08 -0.30
N PRO A 235 20.39 1.77 -1.38
CA PRO A 235 21.84 1.95 -1.39
C PRO A 235 22.21 3.39 -0.99
N GLN A 236 23.12 3.55 -0.04
CA GLN A 236 23.47 4.86 0.54
C GLN A 236 23.77 5.93 -0.53
N LYS A 237 24.55 5.58 -1.57
CA LYS A 237 24.86 6.49 -2.68
C LYS A 237 23.61 6.95 -3.45
N LEU A 238 22.65 6.06 -3.66
CA LEU A 238 21.40 6.39 -4.32
C LEU A 238 20.52 7.26 -3.42
N ARG A 239 20.45 6.94 -2.12
CA ARG A 239 19.72 7.73 -1.13
C ARG A 239 20.24 9.15 -1.04
N GLN A 240 21.57 9.32 -0.96
CA GLN A 240 22.22 10.64 -0.98
C GLN A 240 21.94 11.39 -2.29
N LYS A 241 22.09 10.73 -3.44
CA LYS A 241 21.83 11.35 -4.74
C LYS A 241 20.39 11.83 -4.86
N LEU A 242 19.42 11.05 -4.40
CA LEU A 242 18.02 11.45 -4.35
C LEU A 242 17.83 12.68 -3.46
N ALA A 243 18.35 12.65 -2.23
CA ALA A 243 18.22 13.76 -1.28
C ALA A 243 18.83 15.07 -1.83
N THR A 244 20.00 14.99 -2.48
CA THR A 244 20.66 16.17 -3.05
C THR A 244 19.94 16.69 -4.29
N LYS A 245 19.58 15.79 -5.22
CA LYS A 245 19.03 16.19 -6.52
C LYS A 245 17.53 16.42 -6.50
N LYS A 246 16.81 15.95 -5.49
CA LYS A 246 15.34 15.93 -5.42
C LYS A 246 14.71 15.25 -6.63
N LEU A 247 13.39 15.34 -6.75
CA LEU A 247 12.63 14.86 -7.90
C LEU A 247 11.98 16.02 -8.64
N LEU A 248 11.90 15.91 -9.97
CA LEU A 248 11.09 16.77 -10.82
C LEU A 248 10.00 15.91 -11.46
N TYR A 249 8.74 16.26 -11.21
CA TYR A 249 7.60 15.65 -11.89
C TYR A 249 7.17 16.52 -13.05
N ARG A 250 6.81 15.89 -14.16
CA ARG A 250 6.16 16.51 -15.31
C ARG A 250 4.85 15.79 -15.57
N ARG A 251 3.75 16.55 -15.58
CA ARG A 251 2.40 16.08 -15.91
C ARG A 251 1.92 16.71 -17.19
N THR A 252 1.33 15.94 -18.10
CA THR A 252 0.75 16.43 -19.34
C THR A 252 -0.65 15.85 -19.52
N HIS A 253 -1.66 16.71 -19.63
CA HIS A 253 -3.04 16.33 -19.83
C HIS A 253 -3.58 17.01 -21.09
N ARG A 254 -4.12 16.23 -22.03
CA ARG A 254 -4.77 16.78 -23.24
C ARG A 254 -6.23 17.12 -22.93
N LYS A 255 -6.86 17.95 -23.76
CA LYS A 255 -8.30 18.22 -23.64
C LYS A 255 -9.16 16.97 -23.88
N ILE A 256 -8.66 16.02 -24.65
CA ILE A 256 -9.24 14.68 -24.81
C ILE A 256 -8.27 13.67 -24.19
N GLY A 257 -8.73 12.98 -23.15
CA GLY A 257 -7.96 11.99 -22.39
C GLY A 257 -7.92 10.62 -23.05
N GLU A 258 -7.23 9.68 -22.42
CA GLU A 258 -7.27 8.25 -22.78
C GLU A 258 -7.91 7.43 -21.65
N VAL A 259 -8.91 6.62 -21.99
CA VAL A 259 -9.58 5.71 -21.03
C VAL A 259 -9.13 4.27 -21.32
N ASN A 260 -8.96 3.44 -20.28
CA ASN A 260 -8.51 2.03 -20.40
C ASN A 260 -7.20 1.86 -21.19
N THR A 261 -6.31 2.83 -21.07
CA THR A 261 -5.05 2.85 -21.80
C THR A 261 -4.07 1.78 -21.31
N HIS A 262 -3.33 1.22 -22.26
CA HIS A 262 -2.26 0.25 -22.02
C HIS A 262 -0.89 0.95 -21.91
N ASP A 263 -0.91 2.28 -21.87
CA ASP A 263 0.25 3.14 -21.81
C ASP A 263 0.40 3.71 -20.39
N VAL A 264 1.57 3.48 -19.77
CA VAL A 264 1.96 4.09 -18.48
C VAL A 264 1.86 5.62 -18.49
N ALA A 265 1.91 6.20 -19.68
CA ALA A 265 2.03 7.62 -19.94
C ALA A 265 0.73 8.22 -20.47
N ALA A 266 -0.41 7.60 -20.26
CA ALA A 266 -1.68 8.09 -20.73
C ALA A 266 -2.58 8.43 -19.54
N MET A 267 -3.26 9.57 -19.64
CA MET A 267 -3.91 10.24 -18.51
C MET A 267 -5.35 10.62 -18.88
N LEU A 268 -6.12 10.92 -17.83
CA LEU A 268 -7.37 11.65 -17.95
C LEU A 268 -7.19 12.95 -18.74
N SER A 269 -8.29 13.41 -19.34
CA SER A 269 -8.33 14.75 -19.88
C SER A 269 -8.14 15.77 -18.76
N TRP A 270 -7.64 16.97 -19.07
CA TRP A 270 -7.59 18.01 -18.05
C TRP A 270 -9.00 18.44 -17.60
N PRO A 271 -10.06 18.47 -18.46
CA PRO A 271 -11.39 18.77 -17.97
C PRO A 271 -11.92 17.73 -16.98
N ASP A 272 -11.68 16.44 -17.20
CA ASP A 272 -12.08 15.40 -16.25
C ASP A 272 -11.29 15.49 -14.94
N LEU A 273 -10.01 15.87 -15.01
CA LEU A 273 -9.16 16.02 -13.84
C LEU A 273 -9.62 17.16 -12.92
N PHE A 274 -10.06 18.27 -13.50
CA PHE A 274 -10.45 19.47 -12.75
C PHE A 274 -11.97 19.63 -12.60
N GLY A 275 -12.78 18.85 -13.33
CA GLY A 275 -14.23 18.99 -13.35
C GLY A 275 -14.72 20.30 -14.00
N THR A 276 -13.90 20.92 -14.86
CA THR A 276 -14.19 22.21 -15.50
C THR A 276 -13.54 22.31 -16.88
N ASN A 277 -14.10 23.12 -17.77
CA ASN A 277 -13.50 23.46 -19.07
C ASN A 277 -12.92 24.88 -19.08
N ASP A 278 -12.88 25.56 -17.94
CA ASP A 278 -12.32 26.90 -17.76
C ASP A 278 -10.82 26.78 -17.43
N LYS A 279 -9.95 27.45 -18.21
CA LYS A 279 -8.49 27.34 -18.06
C LYS A 279 -7.99 28.20 -16.91
N GLU A 280 -8.59 29.35 -16.72
CA GLU A 280 -8.29 30.30 -15.65
C GLU A 280 -8.60 29.67 -14.29
N GLU A 281 -9.70 28.92 -14.21
CA GLU A 281 -10.03 28.12 -13.01
C GLU A 281 -9.00 27.01 -12.75
N VAL A 282 -8.55 26.31 -13.81
CA VAL A 282 -7.49 25.29 -13.71
C VAL A 282 -6.18 25.89 -13.21
N GLU A 283 -5.80 27.05 -13.71
CA GLU A 283 -4.60 27.78 -13.28
C GLU A 283 -4.68 28.19 -11.81
N ALA A 284 -5.80 28.77 -11.38
CA ALA A 284 -6.02 29.18 -10.01
C ALA A 284 -5.92 27.99 -9.02
N ARG A 285 -6.60 26.88 -9.33
CA ARG A 285 -6.54 25.65 -8.51
C ARG A 285 -5.14 25.04 -8.48
N SER A 286 -4.46 25.02 -9.63
CA SER A 286 -3.10 24.47 -9.73
C SER A 286 -2.08 25.31 -8.96
N HIS A 287 -2.26 26.63 -8.93
CA HIS A 287 -1.45 27.54 -8.12
C HIS A 287 -1.62 27.27 -6.62
N GLN A 288 -2.85 27.03 -6.14
CA GLN A 288 -3.11 26.67 -4.73
C GLN A 288 -2.40 25.38 -4.32
N LEU A 289 -2.22 24.43 -5.25
CA LEU A 289 -1.51 23.18 -5.02
C LEU A 289 0.02 23.28 -5.22
N SER A 290 0.57 24.47 -5.46
CA SER A 290 1.99 24.69 -5.80
C SER A 290 2.46 23.91 -7.03
N MET A 291 1.56 23.77 -8.02
CA MET A 291 1.78 23.01 -9.25
C MET A 291 1.50 23.90 -10.47
N PRO A 292 2.34 24.92 -10.76
CA PRO A 292 2.07 25.87 -11.82
C PRO A 292 1.89 25.17 -13.18
N VAL A 293 1.08 25.81 -14.03
CA VAL A 293 0.64 25.27 -15.31
C VAL A 293 1.14 26.15 -16.44
N ARG A 294 1.45 25.49 -17.55
CA ARG A 294 1.56 26.10 -18.86
C ARG A 294 0.66 25.36 -19.84
N TRP A 295 0.16 26.08 -20.83
CA TRP A 295 -0.59 25.49 -21.94
C TRP A 295 0.32 25.33 -23.16
N GLU A 296 0.28 24.14 -23.76
CA GLU A 296 1.00 23.79 -25.00
C GLU A 296 0.01 23.34 -26.09
N GLY A 297 0.51 23.18 -27.31
CA GLY A 297 -0.24 22.73 -28.48
C GLY A 297 -0.72 23.90 -29.36
N SER A 298 -1.09 23.61 -30.61
CA SER A 298 -1.52 24.65 -31.57
C SER A 298 -2.73 25.45 -31.09
N ASN A 299 -3.56 24.84 -30.23
CA ASN A 299 -4.78 25.43 -29.68
C ASN A 299 -4.63 25.80 -28.19
N ASN A 300 -3.41 25.74 -27.63
CA ASN A 300 -3.15 25.87 -26.19
C ASN A 300 -4.04 24.96 -25.33
N ASP A 301 -4.32 23.74 -25.78
CA ASP A 301 -5.31 22.83 -25.17
C ASP A 301 -4.66 21.65 -24.44
N THR A 302 -3.33 21.66 -24.33
CA THR A 302 -2.54 20.68 -23.60
C THR A 302 -2.00 21.32 -22.32
N PHE A 303 -2.52 20.87 -21.19
CA PHE A 303 -2.03 21.22 -19.86
C PHE A 303 -0.66 20.58 -19.66
N VAL A 304 0.33 21.36 -19.19
CA VAL A 304 1.60 20.84 -18.69
C VAL A 304 1.96 21.49 -17.37
N SER A 305 2.27 20.67 -16.37
CA SER A 305 2.77 21.13 -15.06
C SER A 305 4.10 20.45 -14.75
N GLU A 306 5.05 21.24 -14.27
CA GLU A 306 6.38 20.79 -13.83
C GLU A 306 6.64 21.32 -12.42
N PHE A 307 6.93 20.44 -11.48
CA PHE A 307 7.11 20.82 -10.08
C PHE A 307 8.10 19.90 -9.37
N SER A 308 8.86 20.50 -8.46
CA SER A 308 9.85 19.79 -7.66
C SER A 308 9.20 19.13 -6.45
N SER A 309 9.77 18.02 -6.00
CA SER A 309 9.28 17.29 -4.83
C SER A 309 10.42 16.61 -4.09
N GLU A 310 10.30 16.54 -2.76
CA GLU A 310 11.22 15.78 -1.94
C GLU A 310 11.02 14.27 -2.17
N PRO A 311 12.11 13.50 -2.34
CA PRO A 311 12.02 12.04 -2.47
C PRO A 311 11.73 11.34 -1.14
N PHE A 312 11.92 12.05 -0.02
CA PHE A 312 11.77 11.54 1.33
C PHE A 312 10.98 12.55 2.17
N GLN A 313 10.27 12.04 3.17
CA GLN A 313 9.51 12.83 4.12
C GLN A 313 9.70 12.21 5.51
N LEU A 314 9.73 13.03 6.56
CA LEU A 314 9.61 12.51 7.92
C LEU A 314 8.14 12.21 8.19
N HIS A 315 7.86 11.05 8.77
CA HIS A 315 6.53 10.73 9.24
C HIS A 315 6.13 11.77 10.32
N PRO A 316 4.98 12.46 10.21
CA PRO A 316 4.63 13.62 11.04
C PRO A 316 4.43 13.31 12.53
N ILE A 317 4.23 12.03 12.88
CA ILE A 317 4.10 11.57 14.28
C ILE A 317 5.34 10.81 14.78
N THR A 318 5.84 9.81 14.03
CA THR A 318 6.99 9.00 14.46
C THR A 318 8.35 9.59 14.12
N GLU A 319 8.39 10.66 13.31
CA GLU A 319 9.60 11.32 12.80
C GLU A 319 10.55 10.40 12.02
N GLU A 320 10.10 9.20 11.64
CA GLU A 320 10.90 8.26 10.87
C GLU A 320 11.00 8.71 9.40
N PRO A 321 12.17 8.60 8.76
CA PRO A 321 12.31 8.93 7.35
C PRO A 321 11.64 7.88 6.45
N VAL A 322 10.84 8.36 5.49
CA VAL A 322 10.02 7.53 4.60
C VAL A 322 10.40 7.77 3.14
N PHE A 323 10.42 6.71 2.31
CA PHE A 323 10.55 6.81 0.84
C PHE A 323 9.27 7.40 0.19
N PHE A 324 8.99 8.67 0.48
CA PHE A 324 7.70 9.31 0.19
C PHE A 324 7.65 9.90 -1.22
N ASN A 325 7.45 9.08 -2.27
CA ASN A 325 7.37 9.56 -3.65
C ASN A 325 6.66 8.59 -4.61
N HIS A 326 6.54 8.98 -5.89
CA HIS A 326 5.99 8.19 -7.01
C HIS A 326 7.05 7.83 -8.08
N ALA A 327 8.34 7.87 -7.75
CA ALA A 327 9.39 7.76 -8.77
C ALA A 327 9.32 6.43 -9.55
N ASN A 328 9.05 5.31 -8.87
CA ASN A 328 8.91 4.00 -9.50
C ASN A 328 7.68 3.88 -10.40
N VAL A 329 6.62 4.64 -10.12
CA VAL A 329 5.36 4.65 -10.86
C VAL A 329 5.54 5.36 -12.20
N PHE A 330 6.13 6.55 -12.21
CA PHE A 330 6.18 7.44 -13.38
C PHE A 330 7.45 7.27 -14.24
N HIS A 331 8.15 6.15 -14.07
CA HIS A 331 9.25 5.77 -14.94
C HIS A 331 8.78 4.77 -16.01
N TRP A 332 9.21 4.95 -17.26
CA TRP A 332 8.76 4.12 -18.41
C TRP A 332 9.00 2.61 -18.27
N THR A 333 9.88 2.20 -17.35
CA THR A 333 10.15 0.80 -17.04
C THR A 333 9.22 0.21 -15.98
N SER A 334 8.23 0.95 -15.48
CA SER A 334 7.35 0.54 -14.38
C SER A 334 6.59 -0.76 -14.71
N PHE A 335 5.68 -0.72 -15.68
CA PHE A 335 4.92 -1.91 -16.08
C PHE A 335 5.78 -3.14 -16.44
N PRO A 336 6.81 -3.06 -17.29
CA PRO A 336 7.55 -4.27 -17.64
C PRO A 336 8.31 -4.86 -16.43
N ALA A 337 8.83 -4.03 -15.52
CA ALA A 337 9.51 -4.52 -14.33
C ALA A 337 8.53 -5.16 -13.32
N GLU A 338 7.38 -4.53 -13.08
CA GLU A 338 6.37 -5.06 -12.15
C GLU A 338 5.67 -6.32 -12.70
N LEU A 339 5.41 -6.40 -14.00
CA LEU A 339 4.90 -7.62 -14.64
C LEU A 339 5.91 -8.78 -14.53
N PHE A 340 7.20 -8.48 -14.71
CA PHE A 340 8.23 -9.50 -14.54
C PHE A 340 8.36 -9.94 -13.07
N ALA A 341 8.24 -9.01 -12.11
CA ALA A 341 8.20 -9.34 -10.69
C ALA A 341 6.98 -10.24 -10.37
N ALA A 342 5.81 -9.94 -10.95
CA ALA A 342 4.62 -10.78 -10.83
C ALA A 342 4.87 -12.19 -11.38
N PHE A 343 5.46 -12.34 -12.58
CA PHE A 343 5.88 -13.63 -13.12
C PHE A 343 6.82 -14.38 -12.16
N ARG A 344 7.84 -13.72 -11.62
CA ARG A 344 8.78 -14.37 -10.68
C ARG A 344 8.07 -14.93 -9.45
N ARG A 345 7.06 -14.21 -8.95
CA ARG A 345 6.25 -14.57 -7.78
C ARG A 345 5.28 -15.70 -8.09
N THR A 346 4.46 -15.56 -9.13
CA THR A 346 3.32 -16.45 -9.41
C THR A 346 3.65 -17.60 -10.35
N LYS A 347 4.76 -17.50 -11.09
CA LYS A 347 5.15 -18.40 -12.19
C LYS A 347 4.16 -18.44 -13.37
N ASP A 348 3.21 -17.51 -13.41
CA ASP A 348 2.27 -17.39 -14.53
C ASP A 348 2.97 -16.83 -15.78
N ILE A 349 3.17 -17.69 -16.78
CA ILE A 349 3.90 -17.37 -18.01
C ILE A 349 3.24 -16.23 -18.81
N ARG A 350 1.94 -15.99 -18.62
CA ARG A 350 1.23 -14.89 -19.26
C ARG A 350 1.83 -13.55 -18.85
N PHE A 351 2.23 -13.40 -17.58
CA PHE A 351 2.93 -12.20 -17.11
C PHE A 351 4.32 -12.04 -17.71
N LEU A 352 5.05 -13.14 -17.99
CA LEU A 352 6.35 -13.06 -18.68
C LEU A 352 6.17 -12.55 -20.11
N GLY A 353 5.26 -13.17 -20.88
CA GLY A 353 4.98 -12.75 -22.25
C GLY A 353 4.52 -11.29 -22.31
N HIS A 354 3.69 -10.88 -21.35
CA HIS A 354 3.22 -9.51 -21.22
C HIS A 354 4.37 -8.54 -20.87
N ALA A 355 5.22 -8.88 -19.90
CA ALA A 355 6.40 -8.09 -19.53
C ALA A 355 7.34 -7.86 -20.72
N LEU A 356 7.59 -8.90 -21.54
CA LEU A 356 8.43 -8.80 -22.74
C LEU A 356 7.80 -7.87 -23.79
N ARG A 357 6.51 -8.08 -24.10
CA ARG A 357 5.77 -7.27 -25.09
C ARG A 357 5.74 -5.79 -24.70
N VAL A 358 5.37 -5.49 -23.45
CA VAL A 358 5.34 -4.10 -22.94
C VAL A 358 6.76 -3.55 -22.84
N GLY A 359 7.73 -4.35 -22.41
CA GLY A 359 9.13 -3.94 -22.31
C GLY A 359 9.73 -3.49 -23.64
N VAL A 360 9.50 -4.25 -24.72
CA VAL A 360 9.95 -3.88 -26.08
C VAL A 360 9.28 -2.58 -26.53
N LYS A 361 7.96 -2.46 -26.34
CA LYS A 361 7.21 -1.24 -26.70
C LYS A 361 7.74 -0.02 -25.93
N SER A 362 7.93 -0.14 -24.62
CA SER A 362 8.42 0.96 -23.78
C SER A 362 9.87 1.32 -24.09
N LEU A 363 10.74 0.34 -24.36
CA LEU A 363 12.12 0.58 -24.78
C LEU A 363 12.17 1.33 -26.11
N TRP A 364 11.37 0.91 -27.10
CA TRP A 364 11.30 1.58 -28.39
C TRP A 364 10.79 3.01 -28.26
N LYS A 365 9.66 3.20 -27.56
CA LYS A 365 8.96 4.49 -27.43
C LYS A 365 9.75 5.49 -26.60
N TYR A 366 10.21 5.08 -25.41
CA TYR A 366 10.79 5.99 -24.42
C TYR A 366 12.32 5.89 -24.35
N GLY A 367 12.88 4.69 -24.49
CA GLY A 367 14.33 4.50 -24.43
C GLY A 367 15.06 4.92 -25.71
N ILE A 368 14.51 4.57 -26.88
CA ILE A 368 15.12 4.82 -28.20
C ILE A 368 14.59 6.12 -28.78
N ARG A 369 13.26 6.24 -28.97
CA ARG A 369 12.65 7.42 -29.58
C ARG A 369 12.50 8.62 -28.64
N ARG A 370 12.80 8.46 -27.35
CA ARG A 370 12.72 9.51 -26.31
C ARG A 370 11.40 10.29 -26.34
N GLN A 371 10.30 9.60 -26.61
CA GLN A 371 8.98 10.24 -26.59
C GLN A 371 8.68 10.72 -25.16
N LYS A 372 7.98 11.84 -25.03
CA LYS A 372 7.58 12.37 -23.73
C LYS A 372 6.46 11.50 -23.15
N MET A 373 6.57 11.14 -21.87
CA MET A 373 5.47 10.52 -21.14
C MET A 373 4.51 11.60 -20.61
N ALA A 374 3.22 11.30 -20.46
CA ALA A 374 2.30 12.23 -19.80
C ALA A 374 2.63 12.42 -18.33
N LEU A 375 2.95 11.35 -17.61
CA LEU A 375 3.57 11.44 -16.28
C LEU A 375 5.02 10.99 -16.40
N HIS A 376 5.93 11.87 -16.02
CA HIS A 376 7.36 11.60 -16.05
C HIS A 376 8.01 12.09 -14.77
N VAL A 377 9.05 11.38 -14.35
CA VAL A 377 9.91 11.75 -13.23
C VAL A 377 11.36 11.77 -13.67
N SER A 378 12.06 12.83 -13.28
CA SER A 378 13.51 12.99 -13.39
C SER A 378 14.09 13.45 -12.05
N TYR A 379 15.40 13.60 -11.98
CA TYR A 379 16.01 14.40 -10.91
C TYR A 379 15.57 15.87 -11.03
N GLY A 380 15.69 16.63 -9.94
CA GLY A 380 15.33 18.05 -9.85
C GLY A 380 16.06 18.94 -10.86
N ASP A 381 17.26 18.53 -11.28
CA ASP A 381 18.05 19.18 -12.34
C ASP A 381 17.62 18.79 -13.77
N GLY A 382 16.52 18.03 -13.92
CA GLY A 382 16.04 17.51 -15.19
C GLY A 382 16.80 16.29 -15.73
N SER A 383 17.90 15.87 -15.08
CA SER A 383 18.66 14.70 -15.51
C SER A 383 17.85 13.41 -15.31
N PRO A 384 17.91 12.44 -16.23
CA PRO A 384 17.11 11.23 -16.14
C PRO A 384 17.57 10.36 -14.97
N ILE A 385 16.61 9.75 -14.27
CA ILE A 385 16.90 8.65 -13.35
C ILE A 385 17.23 7.42 -14.21
N SER A 386 18.38 6.80 -13.97
CA SER A 386 18.81 5.67 -14.81
C SER A 386 17.96 4.42 -14.54
N VAL A 387 17.88 3.53 -15.54
CA VAL A 387 17.22 2.24 -15.41
C VAL A 387 17.80 1.40 -14.26
N TRP A 388 19.10 1.53 -14.00
CA TRP A 388 19.76 0.83 -12.89
C TRP A 388 19.38 1.40 -11.53
N GLU A 389 19.37 2.72 -11.37
CA GLU A 389 18.92 3.37 -10.13
C GLU A 389 17.47 3.02 -9.83
N MET A 390 16.63 3.04 -10.87
CA MET A 390 15.23 2.64 -10.75
C MET A 390 15.08 1.15 -10.37
N HIS A 391 15.94 0.28 -10.88
CA HIS A 391 15.97 -1.13 -10.45
C HIS A 391 16.39 -1.27 -8.98
N GLN A 392 17.34 -0.48 -8.48
CA GLN A 392 17.70 -0.49 -7.05
C GLN A 392 16.54 -0.03 -6.16
N MET A 393 15.80 1.02 -6.57
CA MET A 393 14.58 1.45 -5.87
C MET A 393 13.55 0.31 -5.80
N ARG A 394 13.22 -0.30 -6.95
CA ARG A 394 12.27 -1.43 -6.99
C ARG A 394 12.74 -2.62 -6.18
N LYS A 395 14.03 -2.93 -6.18
CA LYS A 395 14.59 -4.00 -5.37
C LYS A 395 14.38 -3.75 -3.87
N ALA A 396 14.60 -2.52 -3.40
CA ALA A 396 14.32 -2.15 -2.01
C ALA A 396 12.82 -2.22 -1.68
N ILE A 397 11.96 -1.76 -2.60
CA ILE A 397 10.50 -1.88 -2.48
C ILE A 397 10.07 -3.35 -2.38
N HIS A 398 10.42 -4.17 -3.38
CA HIS A 398 10.02 -5.58 -3.46
C HIS A 398 10.51 -6.41 -2.27
N LYS A 399 11.68 -6.08 -1.70
CA LYS A 399 12.20 -6.72 -0.47
C LYS A 399 11.27 -6.49 0.73
N ASN A 400 10.59 -5.34 0.78
CA ASN A 400 9.74 -4.92 1.90
C ASN A 400 8.25 -5.06 1.60
N MET A 401 7.89 -5.73 0.50
CA MET A 401 6.48 -5.96 0.14
C MET A 401 5.88 -7.14 0.90
N VAL A 402 4.62 -6.97 1.30
CA VAL A 402 3.75 -8.01 1.85
C VAL A 402 2.52 -8.18 0.96
N TYR A 403 2.06 -9.42 0.81
CA TYR A 403 0.95 -9.78 -0.05
C TYR A 403 -0.16 -10.41 0.78
N ASN A 404 -1.25 -9.68 0.99
CA ASN A 404 -2.43 -10.21 1.68
C ASN A 404 -3.52 -10.44 0.65
N ARG A 405 -3.92 -11.70 0.49
CA ARG A 405 -5.04 -12.04 -0.38
C ARG A 405 -6.32 -11.51 0.25
N TRP A 406 -7.10 -10.78 -0.54
CA TRP A 406 -8.41 -10.28 -0.17
C TRP A 406 -9.36 -11.44 0.15
N GLN A 407 -10.12 -11.30 1.23
CA GLN A 407 -11.36 -12.00 1.50
C GLN A 407 -12.52 -11.01 1.39
N GLN A 408 -13.70 -11.50 1.03
CA GLN A 408 -14.89 -10.65 1.03
C GLN A 408 -15.14 -10.12 2.44
N GLY A 409 -15.42 -8.82 2.54
CA GLY A 409 -15.66 -8.13 3.80
C GLY A 409 -14.40 -7.67 4.55
N ASP A 410 -13.20 -7.97 4.05
CA ASP A 410 -11.97 -7.40 4.61
C ASP A 410 -12.01 -5.87 4.55
N LEU A 411 -11.62 -5.20 5.64
CA LEU A 411 -11.43 -3.76 5.73
C LEU A 411 -9.99 -3.44 6.13
N LEU A 412 -9.25 -2.77 5.26
CA LEU A 412 -7.84 -2.43 5.44
C LEU A 412 -7.70 -0.93 5.68
N LEU A 413 -7.12 -0.54 6.82
CA LEU A 413 -6.78 0.83 7.19
C LEU A 413 -5.25 1.00 7.08
N ILE A 414 -4.80 2.00 6.35
CA ILE A 414 -3.39 2.23 6.03
C ILE A 414 -2.97 3.61 6.56
N ASP A 415 -1.82 3.66 7.22
CA ASP A 415 -1.09 4.90 7.44
C ASP A 415 -0.42 5.34 6.13
N ASN A 416 -1.00 6.36 5.49
CA ASN A 416 -0.52 6.87 4.22
C ASN A 416 0.80 7.66 4.37
N PHE A 417 1.29 7.89 5.60
CA PHE A 417 2.59 8.54 5.82
C PHE A 417 3.76 7.57 5.96
N SER A 418 3.54 6.26 6.15
CA SER A 418 4.61 5.26 6.24
C SER A 418 4.49 4.10 5.26
N THR A 419 3.27 3.77 4.81
CA THR A 419 2.99 2.50 4.14
C THR A 419 2.50 2.73 2.73
N SER A 420 3.23 2.17 1.77
CA SER A 420 2.79 2.19 0.37
C SER A 420 1.79 1.09 0.07
N HIS A 421 1.00 1.31 -0.97
CA HIS A 421 0.13 0.30 -1.57
C HIS A 421 0.33 0.23 -3.08
N GLY A 422 -0.03 -0.91 -3.65
CA GLY A 422 0.00 -1.16 -5.08
C GLY A 422 -0.86 -2.37 -5.42
N ARG A 423 -1.38 -2.43 -6.65
CA ARG A 423 -2.27 -3.51 -7.10
C ARG A 423 -1.46 -4.56 -7.84
N GLN A 424 -1.51 -5.80 -7.37
CA GLN A 424 -0.94 -6.93 -8.12
C GLN A 424 -1.76 -7.22 -9.37
N PRO A 425 -1.12 -7.61 -10.49
CA PRO A 425 -1.85 -7.92 -11.71
C PRO A 425 -2.61 -9.24 -11.54
N THR A 426 -3.76 -9.36 -12.20
CA THR A 426 -4.53 -10.60 -12.29
C THR A 426 -5.33 -10.63 -13.58
N TYR A 427 -5.57 -11.83 -14.10
CA TYR A 427 -6.49 -12.03 -15.23
C TYR A 427 -7.94 -12.28 -14.77
N ASP A 428 -8.19 -12.29 -13.46
CA ASP A 428 -9.51 -12.37 -12.88
C ASP A 428 -10.16 -10.98 -12.84
N SER A 429 -11.31 -10.86 -13.51
CA SER A 429 -12.11 -9.64 -13.55
C SER A 429 -13.19 -9.59 -12.48
N GLY A 430 -13.36 -10.65 -11.68
CA GLY A 430 -14.44 -10.77 -10.70
C GLY A 430 -14.23 -9.98 -9.41
N ARG A 431 -13.10 -9.30 -9.22
CA ARG A 431 -12.76 -8.55 -8.01
C ARG A 431 -13.46 -7.18 -7.98
N GLN A 432 -14.08 -6.86 -6.85
CA GLN A 432 -14.60 -5.53 -6.53
C GLN A 432 -13.97 -5.04 -5.22
N VAL A 433 -13.06 -4.07 -5.35
CA VAL A 433 -12.47 -3.38 -4.20
C VAL A 433 -12.78 -1.91 -4.29
N VAL A 434 -13.22 -1.37 -3.17
CA VAL A 434 -13.55 0.03 -2.99
C VAL A 434 -12.48 0.71 -2.15
N VAL A 435 -12.41 2.03 -2.26
CA VAL A 435 -11.43 2.86 -1.56
C VAL A 435 -12.12 4.06 -0.92
N ALA A 436 -11.64 4.47 0.25
CA ALA A 436 -11.96 5.74 0.89
C ALA A 436 -10.68 6.33 1.47
N TRP A 437 -10.73 7.59 1.89
CA TRP A 437 -9.58 8.27 2.50
C TRP A 437 -10.04 9.30 3.52
N SER A 438 -9.15 9.61 4.46
CA SER A 438 -9.39 10.63 5.47
C SER A 438 -9.16 12.05 4.94
N ASP A 439 -9.42 13.02 5.79
CA ASP A 439 -8.87 14.37 5.69
C ASP A 439 -7.35 14.38 5.47
N SER A 440 -6.87 15.49 4.90
CA SER A 440 -5.47 15.68 4.56
C SER A 440 -4.64 16.17 5.74
N MET A 441 -3.33 15.98 5.66
CA MET A 441 -2.35 16.53 6.61
C MET A 441 -1.18 17.13 5.85
N SER A 442 -0.78 18.33 6.23
CA SER A 442 0.39 18.96 5.62
C SER A 442 1.66 18.19 5.99
N LYS A 443 2.51 17.97 4.99
CA LYS A 443 3.85 17.39 5.18
C LYS A 443 4.81 18.31 5.94
N SER A 444 4.51 19.60 5.99
CA SER A 444 5.38 20.59 6.64
C SER A 444 5.02 20.83 8.11
N MET A 445 4.08 20.06 8.67
CA MET A 445 3.80 20.13 10.10
C MET A 445 5.03 19.63 10.88
N PRO A 446 5.51 20.40 11.86
CA PRO A 446 6.73 20.14 12.60
C PRO A 446 6.67 18.87 13.44
#